data_AF-A0A9D6MHB8-F1
#
_entry.id   AF-A0A9D6MHB8-F1
#
_cell.length_a   1.000
_cell.length_b   1.000
_cell.length_c   1.000
_cell.angle_alpha   90.00
_cell.angle_beta   90.00
_cell.angle_gamma   90.00
#
_symmetry.space_group_name_H-M   'P 1'
#
loop_
_entity.id
_entity.type
_entity.pdbx_description
1 polymer ?
#
loop_
_entity_poly.entity_id
_entity_poly.type
_entity_poly.pdbx_seq_one_letter_code
_entity_poly.pdbx_strand_id
1 'polypeptide(L)'
;MDHGGAALVAAAPSTSGLEAGDVIRQANGLRVESCADLERAAAEAMAKGLVLLLGVEREGRLLGIAATTPAIDARVAARADGETPAAPPRPIPPPLPGNAAPAPALAAVVTPRPRRAAVLPPRGDASADLRRRAATAGAALARVDDAARPGVPIVVYERRLGDAEAAIAALEFGVAEAESAVRDFVEEAVALHRTARDVRRSQLAMLRESGVDRRASTATGLPYFSDSRVPDWVATYPFLTVTLLESPHETRMPIAGEVAGRWDPDRALELLWDRARAATAELTTWAQA
;
A
#
# COMPACT_ATOMS: atom_id res chain seq x y z
N MET A 1 10.87 44.17 -12.48
CA MET A 1 10.37 42.78 -12.48
C MET A 1 11.48 41.94 -13.07
N ASP A 2 12.35 41.42 -12.20
CA ASP A 2 13.47 40.57 -12.62
C ASP A 2 12.98 39.12 -12.69
N HIS A 3 13.07 38.51 -13.86
CA HIS A 3 12.87 37.08 -14.05
C HIS A 3 14.15 36.35 -13.65
N GLY A 4 14.12 35.69 -12.50
CA GLY A 4 15.22 34.85 -12.01
C GLY A 4 15.44 33.67 -12.95
N GLY A 5 16.55 33.71 -13.69
CA GLY A 5 17.03 32.59 -14.49
C GLY A 5 17.44 31.41 -13.62
N ALA A 6 17.04 30.21 -14.02
CA ALA A 6 17.54 28.97 -13.43
C ALA A 6 19.02 28.81 -13.81
N ALA A 7 19.91 29.11 -12.86
CA ALA A 7 21.33 28.85 -13.02
C ALA A 7 21.60 27.37 -12.70
N LEU A 8 22.12 26.64 -13.70
CA LEU A 8 22.59 25.27 -13.53
C LEU A 8 24.05 25.34 -13.05
N VAL A 9 24.30 25.04 -11.78
CA VAL A 9 25.67 24.95 -11.23
C VAL A 9 26.03 23.47 -11.12
N ALA A 10 26.99 23.03 -11.91
CA ALA A 10 27.62 21.72 -11.75
C ALA A 10 28.82 21.86 -10.80
N ALA A 11 28.79 21.17 -9.67
CA ALA A 11 29.95 21.06 -8.78
C ALA A 11 30.14 19.61 -8.33
N ALA A 12 31.39 19.16 -8.39
CA ALA A 12 31.96 18.02 -7.66
C ALA A 12 33.32 18.48 -7.09
N PRO A 13 33.84 17.93 -5.97
CA PRO A 13 33.49 16.65 -5.35
C PRO A 13 33.08 16.73 -3.85
N SER A 14 32.59 15.59 -3.35
CA SER A 14 32.43 15.16 -1.94
C SER A 14 31.46 15.88 -1.00
N THR A 15 30.74 16.90 -1.45
CA THR A 15 29.50 17.34 -0.80
C THR A 15 28.48 17.54 -1.90
N SER A 16 27.34 16.87 -1.86
CA SER A 16 26.34 16.81 -2.94
C SER A 16 25.64 18.16 -3.23
N GLY A 17 26.19 19.30 -2.79
CA GLY A 17 25.57 20.62 -2.87
C GLY A 17 24.27 20.75 -2.06
N LEU A 18 23.85 19.67 -1.38
CA LEU A 18 22.68 19.63 -0.52
C LEU A 18 23.01 20.28 0.82
N GLU A 19 22.11 21.14 1.27
CA GLU A 19 22.20 21.85 2.54
C GLU A 19 21.03 21.45 3.45
N ALA A 20 21.23 21.56 4.77
CA ALA A 20 20.15 21.33 5.72
C ALA A 20 19.05 22.38 5.52
N GLY A 21 17.81 21.93 5.32
CA GLY A 21 16.66 22.78 4.98
C GLY A 21 16.22 22.68 3.52
N ASP A 22 16.99 22.00 2.67
CA ASP A 22 16.58 21.66 1.31
C ASP A 22 15.37 20.72 1.28
N VAL A 23 14.38 21.04 0.42
CA VAL A 23 13.22 20.17 0.20
C VAL A 23 13.33 19.53 -1.18
N ILE A 24 13.52 18.21 -1.23
CA ILE A 24 13.58 17.47 -2.49
C ILE A 24 12.16 17.29 -3.03
N ARG A 25 11.89 17.87 -4.20
CA ARG A 25 10.59 17.80 -4.88
C ARG A 25 10.57 16.79 -6.03
N GLN A 26 11.73 16.45 -6.57
CA GLN A 26 11.86 15.58 -7.72
C GLN A 26 13.16 14.77 -7.67
N ALA A 27 13.13 13.52 -8.13
CA ALA A 27 14.30 12.67 -8.29
C ALA A 27 14.19 11.93 -9.64
N ASN A 28 15.17 12.11 -10.54
CA ASN A 28 15.22 11.46 -11.86
C ASN A 28 13.93 11.58 -12.70
N GLY A 29 13.21 12.69 -12.59
CA GLY A 29 11.93 12.88 -13.30
C GLY A 29 10.69 12.45 -12.51
N LEU A 30 10.86 11.75 -11.38
CA LEU A 30 9.78 11.36 -10.49
C LEU A 30 9.53 12.44 -9.44
N ARG A 31 8.26 12.81 -9.22
CA ARG A 31 7.89 13.66 -8.10
C ARG A 31 8.13 12.91 -6.80
N VAL A 32 8.78 13.57 -5.84
CA VAL A 32 9.07 13.03 -4.52
C VAL A 32 8.08 13.64 -3.55
N GLU A 33 7.16 12.81 -3.05
CA GLU A 33 6.17 13.22 -2.04
C GLU A 33 6.47 12.58 -0.68
N SER A 34 7.28 11.51 -0.67
CA SER A 34 7.71 10.77 0.51
C SER A 34 9.19 10.40 0.45
N CYS A 35 9.78 10.04 1.60
CA CYS A 35 11.14 9.49 1.64
C CYS A 35 11.25 8.19 0.83
N ALA A 36 10.20 7.35 0.83
CA ALA A 36 10.17 6.11 0.07
C ALA A 36 10.29 6.34 -1.45
N ASP A 37 9.72 7.44 -1.97
CA ASP A 37 9.89 7.81 -3.38
C ASP A 37 11.35 8.14 -3.72
N LEU A 38 12.01 8.87 -2.83
CA LEU A 38 13.42 9.22 -2.99
C LEU A 38 14.31 7.98 -2.89
N GLU A 39 14.08 7.12 -1.89
CA GLU A 39 14.83 5.87 -1.71
C GLU A 39 14.67 4.94 -2.91
N ARG A 40 13.45 4.81 -3.43
CA ARG A 40 13.17 4.04 -4.65
C ARG A 40 13.91 4.61 -5.85
N ALA A 41 13.85 5.93 -6.07
CA ALA A 41 14.55 6.59 -7.16
C ALA A 41 16.08 6.44 -7.04
N ALA A 42 16.61 6.52 -5.82
CA ALA A 42 18.03 6.32 -5.52
C ALA A 42 18.46 4.86 -5.75
N ALA A 43 17.69 3.89 -5.26
CA ALA A 43 17.95 2.46 -5.45
C ALA A 43 17.94 2.09 -6.94
N GLU A 44 16.99 2.62 -7.71
CA GLU A 44 16.91 2.42 -9.15
C GLU A 44 18.11 3.03 -9.89
N ALA A 45 18.51 4.25 -9.52
CA ALA A 45 19.69 4.91 -10.07
C ALA A 45 20.95 4.11 -9.78
N MET A 46 21.13 3.64 -8.54
CA MET A 46 22.28 2.82 -8.14
C MET A 46 22.31 1.47 -8.88
N ALA A 47 21.18 0.78 -8.99
CA ALA A 47 21.09 -0.50 -9.69
C ALA A 47 21.46 -0.37 -11.18
N LYS A 48 21.15 0.77 -11.78
CA LYS A 48 21.48 1.09 -13.18
C LYS A 48 22.85 1.76 -13.35
N GLY A 49 23.55 2.07 -12.26
CA GLY A 49 24.81 2.80 -12.28
C GLY A 49 24.69 4.22 -12.85
N LEU A 50 23.55 4.88 -12.62
CA LEU A 50 23.22 6.21 -13.09
C LEU A 50 23.39 7.26 -11.99
N VAL A 51 23.61 8.51 -12.41
CA VAL A 51 23.60 9.68 -11.52
C VAL A 51 22.17 9.92 -11.00
N LEU A 52 22.04 10.35 -9.75
CA LEU A 52 20.76 10.76 -9.18
C LEU A 52 20.59 12.28 -9.36
N LEU A 53 19.65 12.68 -10.22
CA LEU A 53 19.29 14.07 -10.46
C LEU A 53 18.16 14.48 -9.52
N LEU A 54 18.39 15.51 -8.71
CA LEU A 54 17.46 16.03 -7.72
C LEU A 54 16.96 17.41 -8.14
N GLY A 55 15.65 17.62 -8.07
CA GLY A 55 15.01 18.93 -8.08
C GLY A 55 14.77 19.36 -6.63
N VAL A 56 15.50 20.36 -6.17
CA VAL A 56 15.53 20.81 -4.78
C VAL A 56 14.94 22.20 -4.67
N GLU A 57 14.06 22.40 -3.71
CA GLU A 57 13.53 23.71 -3.34
C GLU A 57 14.33 24.25 -2.16
N ARG A 58 15.03 25.38 -2.37
CA ARG A 58 15.79 26.12 -1.35
C ARG A 58 15.31 27.56 -1.34
N GLU A 59 14.82 28.05 -0.20
CA GLU A 59 14.33 29.42 -0.04
C GLU A 59 13.30 29.84 -1.13
N GLY A 60 12.42 28.89 -1.51
CA GLY A 60 11.39 29.10 -2.55
C GLY A 60 11.92 29.12 -3.99
N ARG A 61 13.19 28.76 -4.23
CA ARG A 61 13.78 28.60 -5.56
C ARG A 61 14.04 27.13 -5.87
N LEU A 62 13.74 26.73 -7.09
CA LEU A 62 14.03 25.38 -7.58
C LEU A 62 15.45 25.33 -8.18
N LEU A 63 16.25 24.40 -7.66
CA LEU A 63 17.63 24.12 -8.03
C LEU A 63 17.75 22.68 -8.54
N GLY A 64 18.60 22.46 -9.54
CA GLY A 64 18.95 21.12 -10.02
C GLY A 64 20.28 20.68 -9.42
N ILE A 65 20.30 19.55 -8.73
CA ILE A 65 21.50 18.99 -8.09
C ILE A 65 21.75 17.58 -8.64
N ALA A 66 22.99 17.28 -8.99
CA ALA A 66 23.41 15.94 -9.40
C ALA A 66 24.20 15.27 -8.27
N ALA A 67 23.64 14.20 -7.70
CA ALA A 67 24.31 13.39 -6.69
C ALA A 67 24.97 12.17 -7.36
N THR A 68 26.28 12.07 -7.20
CA THR A 68 27.09 10.96 -7.70
C THR A 68 27.61 10.11 -6.55
N THR A 69 27.93 8.85 -6.83
CA THR A 69 28.67 7.99 -5.90
C THR A 69 30.14 7.91 -6.33
N PRO A 70 31.09 7.61 -5.43
CA PRO A 70 32.51 7.48 -5.79
C PRO A 70 32.76 6.47 -6.93
N ALA A 71 31.93 5.42 -7.03
CA ALA A 71 31.99 4.45 -8.10
C ALA A 71 31.51 5.02 -9.46
N ILE A 72 30.53 5.92 -9.44
CA ILE A 72 30.07 6.63 -10.64
C ILE A 72 31.07 7.72 -11.03
N ASP A 73 31.60 8.47 -10.06
CA ASP A 73 32.66 9.46 -10.29
C ASP A 73 33.89 8.83 -10.93
N ALA A 74 34.32 7.64 -10.45
CA ALA A 74 35.42 6.90 -11.06
C ALA A 74 35.12 6.45 -12.50
N ARG A 75 33.88 6.08 -12.83
CA ARG A 75 33.49 5.71 -14.21
C ARG A 75 33.35 6.90 -15.13
N VAL A 76 32.88 8.04 -14.63
CA VAL A 76 32.81 9.30 -15.38
C VAL A 76 34.22 9.83 -15.63
N ALA A 77 35.11 9.80 -14.63
CA ALA A 77 36.51 10.15 -14.77
C ALA A 77 37.24 9.22 -15.76
N ALA A 78 37.06 7.90 -15.65
CA ALA A 78 37.63 6.93 -16.59
C ALA A 78 37.11 7.08 -18.04
N ARG A 79 35.93 7.69 -18.23
CA ARG A 79 35.36 7.97 -19.55
C ARG A 79 35.78 9.35 -20.09
N ALA A 80 36.22 10.27 -19.22
CA ALA A 80 36.76 11.56 -19.63
C ALA A 80 38.18 11.45 -20.22
N ASP A 81 38.92 10.39 -19.90
CA ASP A 81 40.26 10.12 -20.43
C ASP A 81 40.25 9.42 -21.81
N GLY A 82 39.07 9.08 -22.33
CA GLY A 82 38.90 8.48 -23.65
C GLY A 82 37.73 9.11 -24.39
N GLU A 83 38.06 10.05 -25.30
CA GLU A 83 37.28 10.54 -26.45
C GLU A 83 36.97 12.06 -26.44
N THR A 84 37.53 12.73 -27.46
CA THR A 84 37.33 14.15 -27.84
C THR A 84 36.01 14.32 -28.63
N PRO A 85 35.57 15.56 -28.93
CA PRO A 85 34.39 16.24 -28.39
C PRO A 85 33.06 15.93 -29.12
N ALA A 86 31.96 15.83 -28.36
CA ALA A 86 30.60 15.77 -28.90
C ALA A 86 30.01 17.16 -29.19
N ALA A 87 29.34 17.22 -30.35
CA ALA A 87 28.60 18.29 -31.04
C ALA A 87 27.85 19.36 -30.20
N PRO A 88 27.57 20.54 -30.80
CA PRO A 88 26.88 21.65 -30.13
C PRO A 88 25.44 21.31 -29.73
N PRO A 89 24.92 21.91 -28.63
CA PRO A 89 23.59 21.63 -28.13
C PRO A 89 22.51 22.15 -29.10
N ARG A 90 21.48 21.32 -29.33
CA ARG A 90 20.27 21.76 -30.04
C ARG A 90 19.45 22.72 -29.17
N PRO A 91 18.81 23.75 -29.77
CA PRO A 91 17.95 24.68 -29.05
C PRO A 91 16.68 23.99 -28.53
N ILE A 92 16.32 24.31 -27.30
CA ILE A 92 15.12 23.85 -26.59
C ILE A 92 13.90 24.60 -27.16
N PRO A 93 12.77 23.93 -27.45
CA PRO A 93 11.54 24.60 -27.85
C PRO A 93 10.93 25.40 -26.68
N PRO A 94 10.24 26.52 -26.96
CA PRO A 94 9.71 27.40 -25.93
C PRO A 94 8.61 26.71 -25.09
N PRO A 95 8.46 27.08 -23.81
CA PRO A 95 7.40 26.57 -22.95
C PRO A 95 6.03 27.05 -23.46
N LEU A 96 5.07 26.12 -23.55
CA LEU A 96 3.67 26.45 -23.80
C LEU A 96 3.10 27.27 -22.63
N PRO A 97 2.23 28.25 -22.90
CA PRO A 97 1.61 29.07 -21.86
C PRO A 97 0.73 28.22 -20.94
N GLY A 98 0.90 28.46 -19.63
CA GLY A 98 0.31 27.68 -18.56
C GLY A 98 -1.21 27.76 -18.51
N ASN A 99 -1.83 26.59 -18.49
CA ASN A 99 -3.11 26.41 -17.85
C ASN A 99 -2.86 26.23 -16.35
N ALA A 100 -3.04 27.30 -15.58
CA ALA A 100 -3.15 27.20 -14.13
C ALA A 100 -4.41 26.38 -13.81
N ALA A 101 -4.23 25.08 -13.63
CA ALA A 101 -5.26 24.23 -13.05
C ALA A 101 -5.50 24.70 -11.60
N PRO A 102 -6.76 24.90 -11.18
CA PRO A 102 -7.04 25.23 -9.78
C PRO A 102 -6.51 24.11 -8.88
N ALA A 103 -5.91 24.51 -7.75
CA ALA A 103 -5.41 23.60 -6.74
C ALA A 103 -6.48 22.56 -6.38
N PRO A 104 -6.17 21.24 -6.35
CA PRO A 104 -7.12 20.26 -5.88
C PRO A 104 -7.41 20.56 -4.40
N ALA A 105 -8.68 20.73 -4.09
CA ALA A 105 -9.17 20.80 -2.72
C ALA A 105 -8.60 19.60 -1.94
N LEU A 106 -8.05 19.88 -0.75
CA LEU A 106 -7.62 18.88 0.22
C LEU A 106 -8.68 17.78 0.29
N ALA A 107 -8.37 16.60 -0.27
CA ALA A 107 -9.25 15.45 -0.19
C ALA A 107 -9.42 15.16 1.30
N ALA A 108 -10.66 15.25 1.78
CA ALA A 108 -10.98 14.93 3.16
C ALA A 108 -10.43 13.52 3.46
N VAL A 109 -9.57 13.42 4.47
CA VAL A 109 -9.10 12.14 4.99
C VAL A 109 -10.35 11.36 5.42
N VAL A 110 -10.77 10.39 4.60
CA VAL A 110 -11.87 9.50 4.94
C VAL A 110 -11.34 8.59 6.03
N THR A 111 -11.63 8.92 7.29
CA THR A 111 -11.25 8.04 8.39
C THR A 111 -11.99 6.71 8.24
N PRO A 112 -11.29 5.57 8.27
CA PRO A 112 -11.92 4.26 8.20
C PRO A 112 -12.90 4.13 9.37
N ARG A 113 -14.19 3.98 9.07
CA ARG A 113 -15.21 3.79 10.10
C ARG A 113 -15.18 2.33 10.56
N PRO A 114 -15.25 2.04 11.87
CA PRO A 114 -15.33 0.68 12.35
C PRO A 114 -16.55 0.00 11.74
N ARG A 115 -16.33 -1.18 11.15
CA ARG A 115 -17.40 -1.97 10.55
C ARG A 115 -18.25 -2.56 11.67
N ARG A 116 -19.54 -2.24 11.67
CA ARG A 116 -20.49 -2.84 12.61
C ARG A 116 -20.77 -4.27 12.14
N ALA A 117 -20.76 -5.22 13.08
CA ALA A 117 -21.19 -6.58 12.81
C ALA A 117 -22.67 -6.58 12.39
N ALA A 118 -22.93 -7.03 11.16
CA ALA A 118 -24.24 -7.32 10.65
C ALA A 118 -24.85 -8.49 11.43
N VAL A 119 -26.17 -8.44 11.59
CA VAL A 119 -26.92 -9.43 12.36
C VAL A 119 -27.96 -10.06 11.44
N LEU A 120 -28.03 -11.38 11.46
CA LEU A 120 -29.04 -12.10 10.69
C LEU A 120 -30.44 -11.81 11.25
N PRO A 121 -31.45 -11.64 10.38
CA PRO A 121 -32.81 -11.37 10.82
C PRO A 121 -33.42 -12.60 11.54
N PRO A 122 -34.46 -12.42 12.36
CA PRO A 122 -35.19 -13.55 12.93
C PRO A 122 -35.70 -14.48 11.83
N ARG A 123 -35.54 -15.79 12.03
CA ARG A 123 -35.86 -16.79 10.99
C ARG A 123 -37.34 -16.78 10.57
N GLY A 124 -38.24 -16.44 11.50
CA GLY A 124 -39.68 -16.34 11.22
C GLY A 124 -40.03 -15.30 10.14
N ASP A 125 -39.16 -14.31 9.95
CA ASP A 125 -39.36 -13.23 8.98
C ASP A 125 -38.79 -13.57 7.60
N ALA A 126 -38.07 -14.69 7.47
CA ALA A 126 -37.37 -15.08 6.25
C ALA A 126 -38.16 -16.08 5.40
N SER A 127 -38.36 -15.72 4.13
CA SER A 127 -38.97 -16.62 3.15
C SER A 127 -38.12 -17.89 2.92
N ALA A 128 -38.75 -18.98 2.46
CA ALA A 128 -38.02 -20.20 2.11
C ALA A 128 -37.01 -19.99 0.96
N ASP A 129 -37.33 -19.07 0.04
CA ASP A 129 -36.42 -18.69 -1.05
C ASP A 129 -35.20 -17.92 -0.52
N LEU A 130 -35.38 -16.95 0.39
CA LEU A 130 -34.26 -16.24 1.02
C LEU A 130 -33.34 -17.21 1.77
N ARG A 131 -33.90 -18.16 2.52
CA ARG A 131 -33.12 -19.20 3.21
C ARG A 131 -32.32 -20.07 2.23
N ARG A 132 -32.90 -20.43 1.07
CA ARG A 132 -32.19 -21.17 0.02
C ARG A 132 -31.03 -20.36 -0.59
N ARG A 133 -31.25 -19.07 -0.87
CA ARG A 133 -30.18 -18.17 -1.34
C ARG A 133 -29.06 -18.05 -0.30
N ALA A 134 -29.41 -17.83 0.97
CA ALA A 134 -28.44 -17.79 2.07
C ALA A 134 -27.64 -19.08 2.23
N ALA A 135 -28.28 -20.26 2.13
CA ALA A 135 -27.60 -21.54 2.15
C ALA A 135 -26.60 -21.68 0.99
N THR A 136 -26.96 -21.17 -0.19
CA THR A 136 -26.09 -21.18 -1.37
C THR A 136 -24.90 -20.24 -1.20
N ALA A 137 -25.10 -19.06 -0.61
CA ALA A 137 -24.02 -18.14 -0.23
C ALA A 137 -23.09 -18.76 0.80
N GLY A 138 -23.62 -19.39 1.86
CA GLY A 138 -22.84 -20.12 2.86
C GLY A 138 -21.99 -21.25 2.24
N ALA A 139 -22.56 -22.02 1.32
CA ALA A 139 -21.83 -23.06 0.60
C ALA A 139 -20.74 -22.51 -0.35
N ALA A 140 -20.88 -21.28 -0.85
CA ALA A 140 -19.83 -20.60 -1.61
C ALA A 140 -18.68 -20.15 -0.70
N LEU A 141 -19.00 -19.54 0.45
CA LEU A 141 -18.02 -19.11 1.45
C LEU A 141 -17.25 -20.28 2.06
N ALA A 142 -17.91 -21.40 2.36
CA ALA A 142 -17.26 -22.60 2.90
C ALA A 142 -16.15 -23.14 1.97
N ARG A 143 -16.29 -23.00 0.66
CA ARG A 143 -15.23 -23.35 -0.32
C ARG A 143 -14.03 -22.42 -0.26
N VAL A 144 -14.21 -21.17 0.17
CA VAL A 144 -13.12 -20.22 0.44
C VAL A 144 -12.42 -20.57 1.75
N ASP A 145 -13.20 -20.94 2.78
CA ASP A 145 -12.69 -21.35 4.10
C ASP A 145 -11.74 -22.54 4.01
N ASP A 146 -12.01 -23.50 3.11
CA ASP A 146 -11.10 -24.63 2.85
C ASP A 146 -9.71 -24.19 2.35
N ALA A 147 -9.64 -23.06 1.64
CA ALA A 147 -8.40 -22.48 1.12
C ALA A 147 -7.76 -21.44 2.07
N ALA A 148 -8.45 -21.04 3.13
CA ALA A 148 -8.06 -20.00 4.08
C ALA A 148 -7.11 -20.53 5.17
N ARG A 149 -5.92 -21.02 4.77
CA ARG A 149 -4.96 -21.65 5.70
C ARG A 149 -3.50 -21.30 5.40
N PRO A 150 -2.62 -21.25 6.43
CA PRO A 150 -1.17 -21.10 6.24
C PRO A 150 -0.64 -22.31 5.45
N GLY A 151 -0.16 -22.07 4.23
CA GLY A 151 0.39 -23.12 3.36
C GLY A 151 -0.33 -23.28 2.01
N VAL A 152 -1.60 -22.86 1.91
CA VAL A 152 -2.29 -22.83 0.61
C VAL A 152 -1.71 -21.70 -0.26
N PRO A 153 -1.25 -21.91 -1.50
CA PRO A 153 -0.73 -20.83 -2.33
C PRO A 153 -1.73 -19.67 -2.48
N ILE A 154 -1.26 -18.42 -2.40
CA ILE A 154 -2.14 -17.24 -2.42
C ILE A 154 -3.04 -17.20 -3.68
N VAL A 155 -2.51 -17.63 -4.84
CA VAL A 155 -3.27 -17.69 -6.10
C VAL A 155 -4.45 -18.66 -6.04
N VAL A 156 -4.35 -19.75 -5.27
CA VAL A 156 -5.46 -20.70 -5.07
C VAL A 156 -6.53 -20.06 -4.20
N TYR A 157 -6.13 -19.41 -3.11
CA TYR A 157 -7.05 -18.68 -2.23
C TYR A 157 -7.79 -17.56 -2.98
N GLU A 158 -7.07 -16.75 -3.75
CA GLU A 158 -7.63 -15.65 -4.55
C GLU A 158 -8.62 -16.13 -5.59
N ARG A 159 -8.29 -17.22 -6.29
CA ARG A 159 -9.22 -17.83 -7.25
C ARG A 159 -10.50 -18.30 -6.57
N ARG A 160 -10.39 -18.99 -5.42
CA ARG A 160 -11.57 -19.44 -4.67
C ARG A 160 -12.44 -18.28 -4.18
N LEU A 161 -11.80 -17.21 -3.71
CA LEU A 161 -12.51 -15.99 -3.32
C LEU A 161 -13.25 -15.37 -4.51
N GLY A 162 -12.60 -15.23 -5.67
CA GLY A 162 -13.24 -14.73 -6.88
C GLY A 162 -14.41 -15.60 -7.36
N ASP A 163 -14.26 -16.92 -7.34
CA ASP A 163 -15.33 -17.87 -7.68
C ASP A 163 -16.53 -17.72 -6.73
N ALA A 164 -16.28 -17.52 -5.43
CA ALA A 164 -17.32 -17.33 -4.43
C ALA A 164 -18.03 -15.97 -4.57
N GLU A 165 -17.29 -14.90 -4.81
CA GLU A 165 -17.85 -13.58 -5.08
C GLU A 165 -18.76 -13.58 -6.30
N ALA A 166 -18.34 -14.21 -7.40
CA ALA A 166 -19.16 -14.36 -8.60
C ALA A 166 -20.44 -15.17 -8.33
N ALA A 167 -20.33 -16.27 -7.57
CA ALA A 167 -21.48 -17.08 -7.19
C ALA A 167 -22.47 -16.32 -6.29
N ILE A 168 -21.97 -15.53 -5.34
CA ILE A 168 -22.80 -14.73 -4.42
C ILE A 168 -23.48 -13.58 -5.16
N ALA A 169 -22.77 -12.90 -6.06
CA ALA A 169 -23.33 -11.82 -6.87
C ALA A 169 -24.52 -12.29 -7.72
N ALA A 170 -24.51 -13.55 -8.18
CA ALA A 170 -25.59 -14.16 -8.96
C ALA A 170 -26.85 -14.51 -8.14
N LEU A 171 -26.82 -14.45 -6.80
CA LEU A 171 -27.96 -14.83 -5.95
C LEU A 171 -29.03 -13.74 -5.83
N GLU A 172 -28.78 -12.53 -6.32
CA GLU A 172 -29.71 -11.39 -6.32
C GLU A 172 -30.51 -11.24 -5.02
N PHE A 173 -29.94 -10.61 -4.00
CA PHE A 173 -30.71 -10.21 -2.80
C PHE A 173 -31.50 -8.93 -3.10
N GLY A 174 -32.81 -8.96 -2.84
CA GLY A 174 -33.68 -7.81 -3.02
C GLY A 174 -33.52 -6.77 -1.89
N VAL A 175 -34.47 -5.84 -1.85
CA VAL A 175 -34.41 -4.66 -0.98
C VAL A 175 -35.26 -4.77 0.29
N ALA A 176 -36.03 -5.85 0.44
CA ALA A 176 -36.78 -6.09 1.68
C ALA A 176 -35.82 -6.15 2.88
N GLU A 177 -36.28 -5.77 4.07
CA GLU A 177 -35.44 -5.63 5.26
C GLU A 177 -34.67 -6.91 5.59
N ALA A 178 -35.36 -8.06 5.63
CA ALA A 178 -34.73 -9.35 5.87
C ALA A 178 -33.72 -9.73 4.77
N GLU A 179 -34.01 -9.41 3.51
CA GLU A 179 -33.09 -9.69 2.40
C GLU A 179 -31.85 -8.80 2.46
N SER A 180 -32.01 -7.52 2.80
CA SER A 180 -30.92 -6.57 3.01
C SER A 180 -30.05 -6.98 4.19
N ALA A 181 -30.65 -7.41 5.31
CA ALA A 181 -29.90 -7.90 6.48
C ALA A 181 -29.04 -9.13 6.14
N VAL A 182 -29.58 -10.10 5.39
CA VAL A 182 -28.80 -11.27 4.92
C VAL A 182 -27.71 -10.84 3.94
N ARG A 183 -28.01 -9.93 3.00
CA ARG A 183 -27.00 -9.40 2.06
C ARG A 183 -25.85 -8.72 2.80
N ASP A 184 -26.15 -7.87 3.77
CA ASP A 184 -25.16 -7.13 4.55
C ASP A 184 -24.28 -8.09 5.38
N PHE A 185 -24.89 -9.14 5.93
CA PHE A 185 -24.17 -10.22 6.62
C PHE A 185 -23.22 -10.98 5.69
N VAL A 186 -23.69 -11.38 4.50
CA VAL A 186 -22.86 -12.05 3.49
C VAL A 186 -21.71 -11.14 3.05
N GLU A 187 -21.98 -9.87 2.81
CA GLU A 187 -20.97 -8.88 2.40
C GLU A 187 -19.93 -8.63 3.52
N GLU A 188 -20.30 -8.71 4.79
CA GLU A 188 -19.32 -8.70 5.89
C GLU A 188 -18.40 -9.93 5.86
N ALA A 189 -18.95 -11.14 5.67
CA ALA A 189 -18.14 -12.36 5.57
C ALA A 189 -17.16 -12.29 4.38
N VAL A 190 -17.64 -11.82 3.21
CA VAL A 190 -16.78 -11.58 2.03
C VAL A 190 -15.71 -10.53 2.33
N ALA A 191 -16.05 -9.44 3.02
CA ALA A 191 -15.10 -8.39 3.36
C ALA A 191 -13.97 -8.86 4.30
N LEU A 192 -14.24 -9.79 5.22
CA LEU A 192 -13.21 -10.44 6.03
C LEU A 192 -12.20 -11.19 5.16
N HIS A 193 -12.66 -11.95 4.16
CA HIS A 193 -11.78 -12.63 3.22
C HIS A 193 -11.01 -11.68 2.30
N ARG A 194 -11.64 -10.59 1.82
CA ARG A 194 -10.95 -9.55 1.04
C ARG A 194 -9.81 -8.93 1.84
N THR A 195 -10.07 -8.61 3.10
CA THR A 195 -9.06 -8.05 4.00
C THR A 195 -7.94 -9.06 4.26
N ALA A 196 -8.26 -10.33 4.49
CA ALA A 196 -7.24 -11.38 4.64
C ALA A 196 -6.38 -11.54 3.39
N ARG A 197 -6.98 -11.49 2.19
CA ARG A 197 -6.23 -11.47 0.92
C ARG A 197 -5.26 -10.29 0.87
N ASP A 198 -5.74 -9.09 1.20
CA ASP A 198 -4.95 -7.87 1.12
C ASP A 198 -3.78 -7.87 2.15
N VAL A 199 -4.03 -8.32 3.38
CA VAL A 199 -3.00 -8.56 4.41
C VAL A 199 -1.93 -9.51 3.86
N ARG A 200 -2.36 -10.63 3.29
CA ARG A 200 -1.45 -11.66 2.75
C ARG A 200 -0.63 -11.15 1.56
N ARG A 201 -1.23 -10.34 0.68
CA ARG A 201 -0.52 -9.69 -0.43
C ARG A 201 0.55 -8.73 0.10
N SER A 202 0.20 -7.89 1.07
CA SER A 202 1.13 -6.95 1.69
C SER A 202 2.30 -7.68 2.36
N GLN A 203 2.00 -8.73 3.14
CA GLN A 203 3.02 -9.58 3.77
C GLN A 203 3.99 -10.17 2.74
N LEU A 204 3.49 -10.71 1.62
CA LEU A 204 4.33 -11.29 0.57
C LEU A 204 5.14 -10.22 -0.18
N ALA A 205 4.59 -9.02 -0.39
CA ALA A 205 5.32 -7.91 -1.01
C ALA A 205 6.51 -7.49 -0.14
N MET A 206 6.26 -7.24 1.15
CA MET A 206 7.31 -6.89 2.11
C MET A 206 8.40 -7.96 2.20
N LEU A 207 8.02 -9.24 2.29
CA LEU A 207 9.00 -10.34 2.36
C LEU A 207 9.89 -10.42 1.10
N ARG A 208 9.36 -10.06 -0.08
CA ARG A 208 10.14 -9.98 -1.32
C ARG A 208 11.10 -8.81 -1.31
N GLU A 209 10.65 -7.65 -0.84
CA GLU A 209 11.45 -6.41 -0.76
C GLU A 209 12.60 -6.54 0.22
N SER A 210 12.36 -7.13 1.39
CA SER A 210 13.39 -7.29 2.43
C SER A 210 14.47 -8.32 2.06
N GLY A 211 14.30 -9.09 0.98
CA GLY A 211 15.18 -10.21 0.64
C GLY A 211 15.28 -11.28 1.74
N VAL A 212 14.36 -11.25 2.71
CA VAL A 212 14.39 -12.11 3.89
C VAL A 212 13.96 -13.51 3.46
N ASP A 213 14.93 -14.42 3.46
CA ASP A 213 14.66 -15.82 3.22
C ASP A 213 13.80 -16.37 4.37
N ARG A 214 12.56 -16.74 4.04
CA ARG A 214 11.50 -17.10 5.02
C ARG A 214 11.87 -18.26 5.94
N ARG A 215 12.91 -19.02 5.58
CA ARG A 215 13.42 -20.17 6.34
C ARG A 215 14.30 -19.78 7.54
N ALA A 216 14.84 -18.56 7.58
CA ALA A 216 15.78 -18.12 8.61
C ALA A 216 15.22 -17.07 9.57
N SER A 217 14.11 -16.42 9.24
CA SER A 217 13.57 -15.33 10.05
C SER A 217 12.57 -15.83 11.08
N THR A 218 13.00 -15.86 12.34
CA THR A 218 12.16 -16.04 13.54
C THR A 218 11.53 -14.72 14.01
N ALA A 219 11.70 -13.63 13.26
CA ALA A 219 11.16 -12.33 13.65
C ALA A 219 9.63 -12.37 13.61
N THR A 220 9.02 -12.40 14.80
CA THR A 220 7.59 -12.59 15.08
C THR A 220 6.70 -11.41 14.60
N GLY A 221 7.21 -10.48 13.79
CA GLY A 221 6.43 -9.34 13.33
C GLY A 221 7.12 -8.55 12.23
N LEU A 222 6.31 -8.02 11.31
CA LEU A 222 6.73 -7.15 10.23
C LEU A 222 6.68 -5.67 10.67
N PRO A 223 7.55 -4.81 10.11
CA PRO A 223 7.46 -3.38 10.36
C PRO A 223 6.17 -2.78 9.75
N TYR A 224 5.65 -1.71 10.33
CA TYR A 224 4.64 -0.87 9.69
C TYR A 224 4.78 0.59 10.14
N PHE A 225 4.35 1.51 9.30
CA PHE A 225 4.38 2.95 9.54
C PHE A 225 2.95 3.50 9.71
N SER A 226 2.80 4.72 10.18
CA SER A 226 1.49 5.36 10.37
C SER A 226 0.73 5.58 9.07
N ASP A 227 1.43 5.64 7.93
CA ASP A 227 0.86 5.77 6.58
C ASP A 227 0.62 4.41 5.89
N SER A 228 0.96 3.29 6.55
CA SER A 228 0.72 1.95 6.03
C SER A 228 -0.78 1.59 6.08
N ARG A 229 -1.20 0.55 5.35
CA ARG A 229 -2.59 0.05 5.41
C ARG A 229 -2.98 -0.60 6.74
N VAL A 230 -2.01 -0.87 7.63
CA VAL A 230 -2.24 -1.57 8.91
C VAL A 230 -3.16 -0.76 9.83
N PRO A 231 -2.91 0.53 10.11
CA PRO A 231 -3.87 1.41 10.77
C PRO A 231 -5.29 1.34 10.21
N ASP A 232 -5.45 1.33 8.88
CA ASP A 232 -6.77 1.27 8.24
C ASP A 232 -7.48 -0.06 8.51
N TRP A 233 -6.76 -1.18 8.44
CA TRP A 233 -7.32 -2.49 8.77
C TRP A 233 -7.73 -2.59 10.23
N VAL A 234 -6.91 -2.06 11.16
CA VAL A 234 -7.21 -2.06 12.59
C VAL A 234 -8.40 -1.15 12.91
N ALA A 235 -8.47 0.04 12.29
CA ALA A 235 -9.61 0.93 12.44
C ALA A 235 -10.91 0.30 11.91
N THR A 236 -10.84 -0.42 10.78
CA THR A 236 -11.99 -1.12 10.20
C THR A 236 -12.39 -2.33 11.06
N TYR A 237 -11.42 -3.08 11.58
CA TYR A 237 -11.59 -4.32 12.34
C TYR A 237 -10.86 -4.23 13.70
N PRO A 238 -11.48 -3.64 14.73
CA PRO A 238 -10.82 -3.37 16.02
C PRO A 238 -10.24 -4.59 16.73
N PHE A 239 -10.77 -5.80 16.47
CA PHE A 239 -10.22 -7.05 17.01
C PHE A 239 -8.79 -7.34 16.50
N LEU A 240 -8.33 -6.68 15.44
CA LEU A 240 -6.94 -6.78 14.96
C LEU A 240 -5.95 -5.99 15.83
N THR A 241 -6.41 -5.17 16.77
CA THR A 241 -5.51 -4.43 17.68
C THR A 241 -4.53 -5.35 18.42
N VAL A 242 -4.95 -6.58 18.73
CA VAL A 242 -4.11 -7.60 19.39
C VAL A 242 -2.93 -8.09 18.54
N THR A 243 -2.90 -7.73 17.25
CA THR A 243 -1.81 -8.05 16.32
C THR A 243 -0.74 -6.97 16.28
N LEU A 244 -1.00 -5.79 16.89
CA LEU A 244 0.00 -4.73 17.01
C LEU A 244 0.93 -5.08 18.17
N LEU A 245 2.20 -5.31 17.86
CA LEU A 245 3.25 -5.61 18.84
C LEU A 245 3.82 -4.30 19.39
N GLU A 246 4.09 -3.35 18.49
CA GLU A 246 4.65 -2.03 18.80
C GLU A 246 3.98 -0.98 17.90
N SER A 247 3.61 0.18 18.47
CA SER A 247 3.06 1.28 17.68
C SER A 247 4.18 2.12 17.04
N PRO A 248 4.00 2.61 15.81
CA PRO A 248 4.92 3.58 15.25
C PRO A 248 4.90 4.85 16.10
N HIS A 249 6.03 5.53 16.18
CA HIS A 249 6.16 6.74 16.99
C HIS A 249 7.18 7.70 16.38
N GLU A 250 6.93 9.00 16.57
CA GLU A 250 7.85 10.05 16.19
C GLU A 250 9.08 10.05 17.11
N THR A 251 10.26 10.12 16.51
CA THR A 251 11.50 10.49 17.20
C THR A 251 11.83 11.93 16.87
N ARG A 252 12.20 12.70 17.90
CA ARG A 252 12.48 14.14 17.77
C ARG A 252 13.97 14.50 17.86
N MET A 253 14.84 13.54 18.22
CA MET A 253 16.28 13.76 18.38
C MET A 253 17.05 12.45 18.14
N PRO A 254 18.22 12.47 17.47
CA PRO A 254 18.88 13.61 16.82
C PRO A 254 18.41 13.90 15.38
N ILE A 255 17.59 13.04 14.78
CA ILE A 255 16.99 13.23 13.46
C ILE A 255 15.47 13.09 13.65
N ALA A 256 14.71 14.08 13.21
CA ALA A 256 13.25 13.98 13.21
C ALA A 256 12.82 12.92 12.20
N GLY A 257 12.08 11.91 12.64
CA GLY A 257 11.62 10.82 11.79
C GLY A 257 10.67 9.87 12.50
N GLU A 258 9.94 9.08 11.73
CA GLU A 258 9.07 8.04 12.26
C GLU A 258 9.86 6.74 12.45
N VAL A 259 9.77 6.18 13.65
CA VAL A 259 10.23 4.80 13.92
C VAL A 259 9.07 3.87 13.60
N ALA A 260 9.33 2.88 12.75
CA ALA A 260 8.36 1.86 12.38
C ALA A 260 7.87 1.11 13.63
N GLY A 261 6.56 0.91 13.72
CA GLY A 261 5.96 -0.05 14.63
C GLY A 261 6.18 -1.49 14.14
N ARG A 262 5.67 -2.45 14.90
CA ARG A 262 5.72 -3.88 14.57
C ARG A 262 4.34 -4.51 14.72
N TRP A 263 3.97 -5.35 13.76
CA TRP A 263 2.70 -6.08 13.79
C TRP A 263 2.86 -7.53 13.33
N ASP A 264 1.97 -8.39 13.78
CA ASP A 264 1.95 -9.82 13.44
C ASP A 264 0.89 -10.10 12.34
N PRO A 265 1.31 -10.18 11.06
CA PRO A 265 0.39 -10.44 9.96
C PRO A 265 -0.16 -11.86 9.97
N ASP A 266 0.58 -12.84 10.49
CA ASP A 266 0.13 -14.23 10.53
C ASP A 266 -1.00 -14.37 11.54
N ARG A 267 -0.86 -13.74 12.72
CA ARG A 267 -1.94 -13.66 13.70
C ARG A 267 -3.16 -12.88 13.18
N ALA A 268 -2.94 -11.81 12.41
CA ALA A 268 -4.03 -11.08 11.77
C ALA A 268 -4.81 -11.95 10.78
N LEU A 269 -4.12 -12.75 9.96
CA LEU A 269 -4.75 -13.69 9.03
C LEU A 269 -5.56 -14.76 9.77
N GLU A 270 -5.03 -15.34 10.84
CA GLU A 270 -5.75 -16.29 11.68
C GLU A 270 -7.07 -15.71 12.20
N LEU A 271 -7.03 -14.51 12.80
CA LEU A 271 -8.21 -13.85 13.35
C LEU A 271 -9.26 -13.53 12.27
N LEU A 272 -8.81 -13.05 11.10
CA LEU A 272 -9.71 -12.77 9.98
C LEU A 272 -10.38 -14.05 9.46
N TRP A 273 -9.61 -15.14 9.32
CA TRP A 273 -10.12 -16.42 8.84
C TRP A 273 -11.01 -17.13 9.88
N ASP A 274 -10.67 -17.07 11.16
CA ASP A 274 -11.52 -17.58 12.25
C ASP A 274 -12.88 -16.89 12.25
N ARG A 275 -12.88 -15.55 12.14
CA ARG A 275 -14.12 -14.77 12.15
C ARG A 275 -14.94 -14.97 10.88
N ALA A 276 -14.29 -15.10 9.72
CA ALA A 276 -14.97 -15.43 8.46
C ALA A 276 -15.64 -16.81 8.54
N ARG A 277 -14.91 -17.83 9.04
CA ARG A 277 -15.47 -19.18 9.27
C ARG A 277 -16.64 -19.17 10.24
N ALA A 278 -16.56 -18.41 11.32
CA ALA A 278 -17.66 -18.27 12.27
C ALA A 278 -18.90 -17.66 11.59
N ALA A 279 -18.74 -16.62 10.78
CA ALA A 279 -19.83 -16.03 10.00
C ALA A 279 -20.41 -17.02 8.97
N THR A 280 -19.58 -17.78 8.25
CA THR A 280 -20.04 -18.83 7.32
C THR A 280 -20.86 -19.90 8.05
N ALA A 281 -20.41 -20.35 9.22
CA ALA A 281 -21.11 -21.34 10.02
C ALA A 281 -22.46 -20.80 10.51
N GLU A 282 -22.49 -19.57 11.02
CA GLU A 282 -23.70 -18.90 11.48
C GLU A 282 -24.74 -18.77 10.36
N LEU A 283 -24.33 -18.31 9.18
CA LEU A 283 -25.18 -18.22 7.99
C LEU A 283 -25.76 -19.58 7.59
N THR A 284 -24.93 -20.61 7.62
CA THR A 284 -25.32 -21.98 7.24
C THR A 284 -26.33 -22.56 8.22
N THR A 285 -26.08 -22.42 9.54
CA THR A 285 -27.01 -22.84 10.58
C THR A 285 -28.32 -22.05 10.49
N TRP A 286 -28.25 -20.72 10.34
CA TRP A 286 -29.44 -19.88 10.19
C TRP A 286 -30.26 -20.24 8.97
N ALA A 287 -29.65 -20.65 7.85
CA ALA A 287 -30.36 -21.07 6.66
C ALA A 287 -31.03 -22.44 6.83
N GLN A 288 -30.41 -23.36 7.60
CA GLN A 288 -30.91 -24.72 7.81
C GLN A 288 -32.02 -24.83 8.86
N ALA A 289 -31.93 -24.08 9.97
CA ALA A 289 -32.85 -23.80 11.12
C ALA A 289 -34.33 -24.30 11.18
#